data_AF-A0AAV6V0C0-F1
#
_entry.id   AF-A0AAV6V0C0-F1
#
_cell.length_a   1.000
_cell.length_b   1.000
_cell.length_c   1.000
_cell.angle_alpha   90.00
_cell.angle_beta   90.00
_cell.angle_gamma   90.00
#
_symmetry.space_group_name_H-M   'P 1'
#
loop_
_entity.id
_entity.type
_entity.pdbx_description
1 polymer ?
#
loop_
_entity_poly.entity_id
_entity_poly.type
_entity_poly.pdbx_seq_one_letter_code
_entity_poly.pdbx_strand_id
1 'polypeptide(L)' 'MSTPVNSLSATEMMTPPATIVKEGWLLKRGEHIKNWRPRYFLLLDNGALIGFKSKPEHGFDDPLNNFTVKDE' A
#
# COMPACT_ATOMS: atom_id res chain seq x y z
N MET A 1 8.57 35.60 -22.54
CA MET A 1 8.10 34.21 -22.32
C MET A 1 8.84 33.70 -21.11
N SER A 2 8.18 33.59 -19.95
CA SER A 2 8.83 33.19 -18.70
C SER A 2 7.96 32.17 -17.98
N THR A 3 8.46 30.95 -17.87
CA THR A 3 8.12 29.98 -16.82
C THR A 3 9.41 29.19 -16.50
N PRO A 4 9.52 28.48 -15.36
CA PRO A 4 8.66 28.50 -14.17
C PRO A 4 9.44 28.74 -12.85
N VAL A 5 8.76 29.26 -11.83
CA VAL A 5 9.09 28.96 -10.43
C VAL A 5 8.03 27.98 -9.96
N ASN A 6 8.31 26.69 -10.09
CA ASN A 6 7.53 25.70 -9.35
C ASN A 6 8.24 25.45 -8.02
N SER A 7 7.54 25.87 -6.98
CA SER A 7 7.91 25.83 -5.58
C SER A 7 8.24 24.41 -5.13
N LEU A 8 9.20 24.37 -4.21
CA LEU A 8 9.78 23.21 -3.55
C LEU A 8 8.75 22.19 -3.08
N SER A 9 9.04 20.92 -3.33
CA SER A 9 8.65 19.79 -2.46
C SER A 9 9.78 18.76 -2.48
N ALA A 10 10.98 19.21 -2.10
CA ALA A 10 12.13 18.35 -1.89
C ALA A 10 12.01 17.62 -0.54
N THR A 11 11.08 16.64 -0.44
CA THR A 11 11.06 15.66 0.68
C THR A 11 10.49 14.28 0.31
N GLU A 12 10.28 13.91 -0.95
CA GLU A 12 10.13 12.49 -1.34
C GLU A 12 11.52 11.87 -1.54
N MET A 13 12.30 11.86 -0.46
CA MET A 13 13.64 11.27 -0.43
C MET A 13 13.50 9.75 -0.34
N MET A 14 13.64 9.09 -1.49
CA MET A 14 14.44 7.87 -1.67
C MET A 14 14.33 6.81 -0.55
N THR A 15 13.13 6.28 -0.34
CA THR A 15 13.02 4.89 0.13
C THR A 15 12.99 4.02 -1.13
N PRO A 16 13.83 2.98 -1.29
CA PRO A 16 13.64 2.04 -2.39
C PRO A 16 12.18 1.57 -2.37
N PRO A 17 11.53 1.38 -3.53
CA PRO A 17 10.16 0.85 -3.55
C PRO A 17 10.20 -0.46 -2.75
N ALA A 18 9.56 -0.44 -1.58
CA ALA A 18 9.62 -1.53 -0.62
C ALA A 18 9.32 -2.84 -1.34
N THR A 19 10.18 -3.84 -1.15
CA THR A 19 10.12 -5.06 -1.97
C THR A 19 9.00 -5.97 -1.47
N ILE A 20 8.29 -6.62 -2.39
CA ILE A 20 7.24 -7.57 -2.04
C ILE A 20 7.91 -8.85 -1.52
N VAL A 21 7.76 -9.14 -0.24
CA VAL A 21 8.25 -10.36 0.41
C VAL A 21 7.29 -11.52 0.14
N LYS A 22 5.98 -11.26 0.27
CA LYS A 22 4.92 -12.23 -0.02
C LYS A 22 3.68 -11.55 -0.55
N GLU A 23 2.94 -12.28 -1.37
CA GLU A 23 1.64 -11.86 -1.87
C GLU A 23 0.64 -13.03 -1.94
N GLY A 24 -0.65 -12.71 -1.88
CA GLY A 24 -1.68 -13.72 -2.08
C GLY A 24 -3.07 -13.35 -1.56
N TRP A 25 -4.01 -14.26 -1.79
CA TRP A 25 -5.39 -14.13 -1.30
C TRP A 25 -5.50 -14.56 0.16
N LEU A 26 -6.11 -13.72 0.99
CA LEU A 26 -6.49 -14.04 2.36
C LEU A 26 -7.95 -13.66 2.61
N LEU A 27 -8.60 -14.33 3.55
CA LEU A 27 -9.89 -13.92 4.08
C LEU A 27 -9.65 -12.89 5.19
N LYS A 28 -10.13 -11.66 5.01
CA LYS A 28 -10.12 -10.60 6.03
C LYS A 28 -11.49 -10.53 6.69
N ARG A 29 -11.54 -10.55 8.03
CA ARG A 29 -12.75 -10.25 8.79
C ARG A 29 -12.99 -8.74 8.79
N GLY A 30 -14.21 -8.30 8.47
CA GLY A 30 -14.60 -6.90 8.61
C GLY A 30 -14.60 -6.45 10.08
N GLU A 31 -14.27 -5.18 10.31
CA GLU A 31 -14.19 -4.60 11.65
C GLU A 31 -15.58 -4.39 12.26
N HIS A 32 -16.45 -3.69 11.52
CA HIS A 32 -17.81 -3.37 11.97
C HIS A 32 -18.80 -4.49 11.63
N ILE A 33 -18.67 -5.08 10.44
CA ILE A 33 -19.49 -6.23 10.01
C ILE A 33 -18.57 -7.44 9.97
N LYS A 34 -18.80 -8.40 10.88
CA LYS A 34 -17.93 -9.56 11.11
C LYS A 34 -18.00 -10.64 10.02
N ASN A 35 -18.26 -10.25 8.77
CA ASN A 35 -18.19 -11.16 7.64
C ASN A 35 -16.74 -11.30 7.15
N TRP A 36 -16.41 -12.49 6.66
CA TRP A 36 -15.11 -12.76 6.03
C TRP A 36 -15.19 -12.43 4.54
N ARG A 37 -14.22 -11.68 4.03
CA ARG A 37 -14.18 -11.29 2.62
C ARG A 37 -12.77 -11.54 2.05
N PRO A 38 -12.66 -12.12 0.85
CA PRO A 38 -11.37 -12.28 0.20
C PRO A 38 -10.78 -10.90 -0.12
N ARG A 39 -9.48 -10.75 0.15
CA ARG A 39 -8.66 -9.60 -0.22
C ARG A 39 -7.29 -10.10 -0.64
N TYR A 40 -6.72 -9.45 -1.65
CA TYR A 40 -5.36 -9.72 -2.08
C TYR A 40 -4.41 -8.87 -1.23
N PHE A 41 -3.45 -9.49 -0.57
CA PHE A 41 -2.51 -8.80 0.30
C PHE A 41 -1.10 -8.82 -0.28
N LEU A 42 -0.38 -7.73 -0.07
CA LEU A 42 1.04 -7.58 -0.35
C LEU A 42 1.75 -7.28 0.98
N LEU A 43 2.64 -8.18 1.37
CA LEU A 43 3.56 -7.98 2.50
C LEU A 43 4.87 -7.44 1.95
N LEU A 44 5.25 -6.26 2.42
CA LEU A 44 6.47 -5.58 2.05
C LEU A 44 7.57 -5.83 3.09
N ASP A 45 8.83 -5.69 2.67
CA ASP A 45 10.02 -5.88 3.52
C ASP A 45 10.11 -4.90 4.70
N ASN A 46 9.52 -3.72 4.55
CA ASN A 46 9.41 -2.70 5.60
C ASN A 46 8.28 -2.97 6.61
N GLY A 47 7.63 -4.14 6.56
CA GLY A 47 6.56 -4.54 7.47
C GLY A 47 5.18 -3.99 7.10
N ALA A 48 5.04 -3.24 6.01
CA ALA A 48 3.74 -2.79 5.53
C ALA A 48 2.94 -3.95 4.92
N LEU A 49 1.66 -4.03 5.28
CA LEU A 49 0.72 -5.02 4.76
C LEU A 49 -0.43 -4.31 4.05
N ILE A 50 -0.39 -4.30 2.71
CA ILE A 50 -1.35 -3.57 1.88
C ILE A 50 -2.42 -4.52 1.36
N GLY A 51 -3.70 -4.15 1.49
CA GLY A 51 -4.83 -5.00 1.11
C GLY A 51 -5.70 -4.43 -0.02
N PHE A 52 -5.82 -5.18 -1.10
CA PHE A 52 -6.60 -4.86 -2.31
C PHE A 52 -7.87 -5.70 -2.44
N LYS A 53 -8.90 -5.17 -3.12
CA LYS A 53 -10.12 -5.93 -3.43
C LYS A 53 -9.87 -7.02 -4.48
N SER A 54 -8.99 -6.74 -5.43
CA SER A 54 -8.57 -7.62 -6.52
C SER A 54 -7.04 -7.62 -6.61
N LYS A 55 -6.46 -8.62 -7.28
CA LYS A 55 -5.03 -8.62 -7.57
C LYS A 55 -4.71 -7.40 -8.47
N PRO A 56 -3.76 -6.54 -8.11
CA PRO A 56 -3.33 -5.46 -8.99
C PRO A 56 -2.60 -6.04 -10.21
N GLU A 57 -3.05 -5.70 -11.43
CA GLU A 57 -2.39 -6.12 -12.68
C GLU A 57 -1.35 -5.11 -13.17
N HIS A 58 -1.58 -3.81 -12.97
CA HIS A 58 -0.73 -2.74 -13.50
C HIS A 58 -0.65 -1.57 -12.50
N GLY A 59 0.26 -1.64 -11.54
CA GLY A 59 0.47 -0.57 -10.56
C GLY A 59 -0.35 -0.70 -9.26
N PHE A 60 0.05 0.08 -8.27
CA PHE A 60 -0.58 0.15 -6.94
C PHE A 60 -1.66 1.24 -6.87
N ASP A 61 -2.26 1.61 -8.00
CA ASP A 61 -2.90 2.93 -8.20
C ASP A 61 -4.13 3.23 -7.33
N ASP A 62 -4.60 2.31 -6.49
CA ASP A 62 -5.62 2.59 -5.46
C ASP A 62 -5.42 1.70 -4.22
N PRO A 63 -4.47 2.03 -3.32
CA PRO A 63 -4.25 1.27 -2.11
C PRO A 63 -5.39 1.55 -1.13
N LEU A 64 -6.39 0.66 -1.11
CA LEU A 64 -7.60 0.83 -0.31
C LEU A 64 -7.38 0.67 1.21
N ASN A 65 -6.20 0.24 1.65
CA ASN A 65 -5.80 0.23 3.06
C ASN A 65 -4.28 0.27 3.21
N ASN A 66 -3.73 1.29 3.87
CA ASN A 66 -2.38 1.21 4.45
C ASN A 66 -2.53 0.73 5.91
N PHE A 67 -1.78 -0.29 6.29
CA PHE A 67 -1.63 -0.66 7.70
C PHE A 67 -0.12 -0.74 7.94
N THR A 68 0.39 0.11 8.81
CA THR A 68 1.76 0.00 9.33
C THR A 68 1.69 -0.77 10.65
N VAL A 69 2.42 -1.87 10.73
CA VAL A 69 2.65 -2.57 11.99
C VAL A 69 3.64 -1.70 12.76
N LYS A 70 3.19 -1.02 13.81
CA LYS A 70 4.12 -0.40 14.77
C LYS A 70 4.56 -1.50 15.72
N ASP A 71 5.86 -1.74 15.77
CA ASP A 71 6.46 -2.52 16.85
C ASP A 71 6.33 -1.68 18.14
N GLU A 72 5.69 -2.25 19.18
CA GLU A 72 5.73 -1.77 20.57
C GLU A 72 6.74 -2.59 21.37
#